data_AF-A0A166ZET3-F1
#
_entry.id   AF-A0A166ZET3-F1
#
_cell.length_a   1.000
_cell.length_b   1.000
_cell.length_c   1.000
_cell.angle_alpha   90.00
_cell.angle_beta   90.00
_cell.angle_gamma   90.00
#
_symmetry.space_group_name_H-M   'P 1'
#
loop_
_entity.id
_entity.type
_entity.pdbx_description
1 polymer ?
#
loop_
_entity_poly.entity_id
_entity_poly.type
_entity_poly.pdbx_seq_one_letter_code
_entity_poly.pdbx_strand_id
1 'polypeptide(L)'
;MISQPHLLTQYPYIHKALGGLSVQAEQCLAGSTVHLIMLYISQLNGCKYCQIMHEDALKDTTSHEQFMRFRAALAESNLALLPEFEASALRLAKQVTEIKPVTEFDNTPLDEKQYLAVIAITLQINSWNRIAIGLNF
;
A
#
# COMPACT_ATOMS: atom_id res chain seq x y z
N MET A 1 4.30 -26.87 2.62
CA MET A 1 4.13 -25.41 2.44
C MET A 1 4.29 -24.77 3.81
N ILE A 2 5.14 -23.75 3.96
CA ILE A 2 5.31 -23.05 5.24
C ILE A 2 4.05 -22.21 5.47
N SER A 3 3.30 -22.48 6.54
CA SER A 3 2.11 -21.70 6.87
C SER A 3 2.48 -20.39 7.55
N GLN A 4 1.57 -19.40 7.52
CA GLN A 4 1.76 -18.14 8.24
C GLN A 4 1.98 -18.35 9.75
N PRO A 5 1.23 -19.21 10.48
CA PRO A 5 1.52 -19.50 11.88
C PRO A 5 2.91 -20.12 12.10
N HIS A 6 3.38 -20.96 11.16
CA HIS A 6 4.71 -21.55 11.25
C HIS A 6 5.81 -20.49 11.07
N LEU A 7 5.67 -19.58 10.10
CA LEU A 7 6.56 -18.43 9.93
C LEU A 7 6.64 -17.60 11.22
N LEU A 8 5.49 -17.27 11.82
CA LEU A 8 5.45 -16.46 13.04
C LEU A 8 5.99 -17.20 14.28
N THR A 9 5.97 -18.53 14.28
CA THR A 9 6.60 -19.32 15.35
C THR A 9 8.12 -19.29 15.23
N GLN A 10 8.67 -19.44 14.02
CA GLN A 10 10.12 -19.45 13.78
C GLN A 10 10.74 -18.05 13.79
N TYR A 11 10.01 -17.05 13.29
CA TYR A 11 10.44 -15.65 13.21
C TYR A 11 9.41 -14.73 13.89
N PRO A 12 9.26 -14.80 15.22
CA PRO A 12 8.19 -14.11 15.94
C PRO A 12 8.23 -12.59 15.83
N TYR A 13 9.39 -11.99 15.56
CA TYR A 13 9.52 -10.54 15.43
C TYR A 13 9.22 -10.00 14.03
N ILE A 14 9.03 -10.85 13.02
CA ILE A 14 8.88 -10.40 11.63
C ILE A 14 7.67 -9.48 11.44
N HIS A 15 6.53 -9.82 12.06
CA HIS A 15 5.32 -9.00 11.96
C HIS A 15 5.50 -7.63 12.61
N LYS A 16 6.18 -7.56 13.76
CA LYS A 16 6.47 -6.29 14.45
C LYS A 16 7.49 -5.45 13.69
N ALA A 17 8.53 -6.07 13.14
CA ALA A 17 9.56 -5.38 12.37
C ALA A 17 8.99 -4.76 11.09
N LEU A 18 8.19 -5.53 10.33
CA LEU A 18 7.51 -5.02 9.14
C LEU A 18 6.42 -4.01 9.50
N GLY A 19 5.68 -4.24 10.59
CA GLY A 19 4.73 -3.29 11.15
C GLY A 19 5.37 -1.93 11.42
N GLY A 20 6.52 -1.93 12.10
CA GLY A 20 7.26 -0.73 12.48
C GLY A 20 7.76 0.13 11.33
N LEU A 21 7.74 -0.36 10.08
CA LEU A 21 8.05 0.46 8.91
C LEU A 21 7.00 1.56 8.68
N SER A 22 5.71 1.30 8.97
CA SER A 22 4.62 2.22 8.61
C SER A 22 3.91 2.87 9.81
N VAL A 23 4.10 2.41 11.05
CA VAL A 23 3.30 2.85 12.21
C VAL A 23 3.17 4.37 12.32
N GLN A 24 4.28 5.10 12.18
CA GLN A 24 4.26 6.56 12.21
C GLN A 24 3.80 7.16 10.88
N ALA A 25 4.13 6.52 9.76
CA ALA A 25 3.75 6.95 8.42
C ALA A 25 2.23 6.95 8.21
N GLU A 26 1.54 5.94 8.75
CA GLU A 26 0.07 5.82 8.67
C GLU A 26 -0.65 6.99 9.35
N GLN A 27 -0.01 7.66 10.31
CA GLN A 27 -0.57 8.84 10.98
C GLN A 27 -0.46 10.12 10.14
N CYS A 28 0.33 10.12 9.07
CA CYS A 28 0.50 11.27 8.18
C CYS A 28 -0.52 11.30 7.03
N LEU A 29 -1.28 10.22 6.83
CA LEU A 29 -2.23 10.07 5.73
C LEU A 29 -3.62 9.70 6.27
N ALA A 30 -4.66 9.96 5.47
CA ALA A 30 -5.96 9.39 5.75
C ALA A 30 -5.90 7.85 5.65
N GLY A 31 -6.61 7.14 6.52
CA GLY A 31 -6.64 5.66 6.51
C GLY A 31 -7.07 5.09 5.15
N SER A 32 -7.96 5.78 4.45
CA SER A 32 -8.34 5.46 3.07
C SER A 32 -7.18 5.55 2.09
N THR A 33 -6.32 6.57 2.19
CA THR A 33 -5.11 6.68 1.36
C THR A 33 -4.11 5.57 1.68
N VAL A 34 -3.91 5.23 2.96
CA VAL A 34 -3.04 4.13 3.39
C VAL A 34 -3.49 2.82 2.73
N HIS A 35 -4.75 2.44 2.88
CA HIS A 35 -5.27 1.20 2.32
C HIS A 35 -5.38 1.22 0.79
N LEU A 36 -5.58 2.39 0.19
CA LEU A 36 -5.54 2.55 -1.27
C LEU A 36 -4.14 2.26 -1.82
N ILE A 37 -3.08 2.78 -1.18
CA ILE A 37 -1.68 2.47 -1.55
C ILE A 37 -1.43 0.97 -1.40
N MET A 38 -1.77 0.40 -0.24
CA MET A 38 -1.51 -1.02 0.03
C MET A 38 -2.26 -1.95 -0.94
N LEU A 39 -3.50 -1.62 -1.28
CA LEU A 39 -4.30 -2.35 -2.26
C LEU A 39 -3.68 -2.24 -3.67
N TYR A 40 -3.34 -1.03 -4.11
CA TYR A 40 -2.76 -0.81 -5.43
C TYR A 40 -1.43 -1.55 -5.61
N ILE A 41 -0.52 -1.47 -4.63
CA ILE A 41 0.75 -2.19 -4.70
C ILE A 41 0.55 -3.71 -4.65
N SER A 42 -0.40 -4.19 -3.87
CA SER A 42 -0.76 -5.62 -3.86
C SER A 42 -1.35 -6.09 -5.18
N GLN A 43 -2.05 -5.22 -5.91
CA GLN A 43 -2.53 -5.49 -7.28
C GLN A 43 -1.36 -5.56 -8.27
N LEU A 44 -0.44 -4.58 -8.24
CA LEU A 44 0.75 -4.59 -9.09
C LEU A 44 1.62 -5.84 -8.88
N ASN A 45 1.79 -6.26 -7.62
CA ASN A 45 2.59 -7.43 -7.27
C ASN A 45 1.84 -8.76 -7.45
N GLY A 46 0.52 -8.76 -7.69
CA GLY A 46 -0.28 -9.98 -7.83
C GLY A 46 -0.59 -10.73 -6.53
N CYS A 47 -0.51 -10.06 -5.38
CA CYS A 47 -0.71 -10.67 -4.06
C CYS A 47 -2.19 -10.72 -3.63
N LYS A 48 -2.92 -11.79 -4.01
CA LYS A 48 -4.36 -11.94 -3.72
C LYS A 48 -4.72 -11.85 -2.23
N TYR A 49 -3.92 -12.47 -1.35
CA TYR A 49 -4.13 -12.41 0.10
C TYR A 49 -4.19 -10.95 0.60
N CYS A 50 -3.19 -10.15 0.21
CA CYS A 50 -3.12 -8.73 0.60
C CYS A 50 -4.19 -7.88 -0.10
N GLN A 51 -4.57 -8.20 -1.34
CA GLN A 51 -5.64 -7.49 -2.04
C GLN A 51 -6.97 -7.60 -1.28
N ILE A 52 -7.37 -8.80 -0.85
CA ILE A 52 -8.61 -9.01 -0.09
C ILE A 52 -8.58 -8.19 1.21
N MET A 53 -7.51 -8.34 1.99
CA MET A 53 -7.36 -7.65 3.26
C MET A 53 -7.45 -6.13 3.13
N HIS A 54 -6.72 -5.55 2.18
CA HIS A 54 -6.68 -4.09 2.02
C HIS A 54 -7.89 -3.53 1.27
N GLU A 55 -8.58 -4.33 0.46
CA GLU A 55 -9.86 -3.93 -0.10
C GLU A 55 -10.94 -3.81 0.98
N ASP A 56 -11.00 -4.76 1.92
CA ASP A 56 -11.95 -4.69 3.03
C ASP A 56 -11.63 -3.52 3.96
N ALA A 57 -10.36 -3.31 4.33
CA ALA A 57 -9.95 -2.15 5.11
C ALA A 57 -10.20 -0.81 4.38
N LEU A 58 -10.10 -0.80 3.03
CA LEU A 58 -10.44 0.37 2.24
C LEU A 58 -11.94 0.68 2.28
N LYS A 59 -12.81 -0.34 2.23
CA LYS A 59 -14.27 -0.15 2.42
C LYS A 59 -14.58 0.47 3.77
N ASP A 60 -13.93 0.02 4.83
CA ASP A 60 -14.18 0.49 6.20
C ASP A 60 -13.70 1.93 6.45
N THR A 61 -12.78 2.42 5.62
CA THR A 61 -12.16 3.75 5.78
C THR A 61 -12.66 4.79 4.77
N THR A 62 -13.63 4.45 3.92
CA THR A 62 -14.14 5.33 2.85
C THR A 62 -15.67 5.45 2.89
N SER A 63 -16.19 6.52 2.29
CA SER A 63 -17.61 6.55 1.92
C SER A 63 -17.86 5.59 0.74
N HIS A 64 -19.10 5.16 0.55
CA HIS A 64 -19.46 4.28 -0.58
C HIS A 64 -19.05 4.87 -1.94
N GLU A 65 -19.31 6.16 -2.16
CA GLU A 65 -18.92 6.85 -3.39
C GLU A 65 -17.40 6.87 -3.59
N GLN A 66 -16.65 7.19 -2.53
CA GLN A 66 -15.19 7.21 -2.57
C GLN A 66 -14.63 5.82 -2.86
N PHE A 67 -15.15 4.77 -2.21
CA PHE A 67 -14.78 3.38 -2.47
C PHE A 67 -14.99 3.00 -3.94
N MET A 68 -16.16 3.31 -4.50
CA MET A 68 -16.48 2.98 -5.88
C MET A 68 -15.57 3.71 -6.88
N ARG A 69 -15.26 5.00 -6.63
CA ARG A 69 -14.30 5.76 -7.44
C ARG A 69 -12.90 5.13 -7.40
N PHE A 70 -12.43 4.78 -6.21
CA PHE A 70 -11.12 4.14 -6.04
C PHE A 70 -11.05 2.79 -6.75
N ARG A 71 -12.07 1.94 -6.57
CA ARG A 71 -12.21 0.67 -7.28
C ARG A 71 -12.18 0.83 -8.80
N ALA A 72 -12.92 1.79 -9.35
CA ALA A 72 -12.94 2.05 -10.78
C ALA A 72 -11.55 2.46 -11.30
N ALA A 73 -10.89 3.40 -10.62
CA ALA A 73 -9.54 3.85 -10.97
C ALA A 73 -8.53 2.69 -11.01
N LEU A 74 -8.58 1.79 -10.04
CA LEU A 74 -7.68 0.64 -9.96
C LEU A 74 -8.00 -0.45 -11.00
N ALA A 75 -9.28 -0.70 -11.27
CA ALA A 75 -9.71 -1.70 -12.25
C ALA A 75 -9.36 -1.27 -13.69
N GLU A 76 -9.49 0.01 -14.00
CA GLU A 76 -9.19 0.58 -15.32
C GLU A 76 -7.72 0.95 -15.48
N SER A 77 -6.90 0.83 -14.42
CA SER A 77 -5.53 1.36 -14.38
C SER A 77 -5.46 2.85 -14.73
N ASN A 78 -6.52 3.61 -14.43
CA ASN A 78 -6.68 5.01 -14.78
C ASN A 78 -6.65 5.88 -13.51
N LEU A 79 -5.45 6.27 -13.10
CA LEU A 79 -5.25 7.10 -11.90
C LEU A 79 -5.81 8.52 -12.04
N ALA A 80 -6.15 8.97 -13.26
CA ALA A 80 -6.76 10.29 -13.49
C ALA A 80 -8.21 10.36 -12.96
N LEU A 81 -8.83 9.22 -12.61
CA LEU A 81 -10.12 9.17 -11.94
C LEU A 81 -10.04 9.50 -10.44
N LEU A 82 -8.83 9.60 -9.89
CA LEU A 82 -8.59 9.93 -8.48
C LEU A 82 -8.37 11.43 -8.30
N PRO A 83 -8.62 11.96 -7.09
CA PRO A 83 -8.09 13.28 -6.75
C PRO A 83 -6.56 13.29 -6.85
N GLU A 84 -5.99 14.45 -7.14
CA GLU A 84 -4.57 14.57 -7.49
C GLU A 84 -3.63 14.12 -6.36
N PHE A 85 -4.07 14.29 -5.10
CA PHE A 85 -3.34 13.81 -3.93
C PHE A 85 -3.13 12.29 -3.97
N GLU A 86 -4.22 11.51 -4.07
CA GLU A 86 -4.15 10.05 -4.14
C GLU A 86 -3.47 9.57 -5.42
N ALA A 87 -3.74 10.21 -6.56
CA ALA A 87 -3.08 9.89 -7.82
C ALA A 87 -1.55 10.04 -7.70
N SER A 88 -1.08 11.13 -7.08
CA SER A 88 0.35 11.36 -6.83
C SER A 88 0.95 10.36 -5.86
N ALA A 89 0.26 10.03 -4.77
CA ALA A 89 0.69 9.01 -3.82
C ALA A 89 0.86 7.63 -4.50
N LEU A 90 -0.10 7.24 -5.35
CA LEU A 90 -0.02 5.97 -6.08
C LEU A 90 1.10 5.94 -7.14
N ARG A 91 1.35 7.05 -7.85
CA ARG A 91 2.49 7.16 -8.77
C ARG A 91 3.82 7.01 -8.05
N LEU A 92 3.99 7.67 -6.91
CA LEU A 92 5.18 7.55 -6.06
C LEU A 92 5.35 6.10 -5.56
N ALA A 93 4.30 5.51 -5.00
CA ALA A 93 4.32 4.12 -4.53
C ALA A 93 4.68 3.12 -5.66
N LYS A 94 4.19 3.35 -6.88
CA LYS A 94 4.56 2.56 -8.06
C LYS A 94 6.05 2.69 -8.38
N GLN A 95 6.61 3.90 -8.38
CA GLN A 95 8.05 4.12 -8.64
C GLN A 95 8.92 3.39 -7.62
N VAL A 96 8.56 3.45 -6.34
CA VAL A 96 9.26 2.71 -5.27
C VAL A 96 9.16 1.20 -5.49
N THR A 97 7.97 0.70 -5.84
CA THR A 97 7.74 -0.74 -6.10
C THR A 97 8.54 -1.24 -7.31
N GLU A 98 8.63 -0.43 -8.37
CA GLU A 98 9.41 -0.73 -9.58
C GLU A 98 10.91 -0.46 -9.42
N ILE A 99 11.36 -0.01 -8.24
CA ILE A 99 12.77 0.31 -7.94
C ILE A 99 13.32 1.35 -8.94
N LYS A 100 12.53 2.40 -9.18
CA LYS A 100 12.91 3.53 -10.04
C LYS A 100 13.22 4.77 -9.20
N PRO A 101 14.02 5.72 -9.72
CA PRO A 101 14.09 7.05 -9.14
C PRO A 101 12.68 7.61 -8.93
N VAL A 102 12.44 8.10 -7.72
CA VAL A 102 11.16 8.68 -7.33
C VAL A 102 11.06 10.12 -7.82
N THR A 103 9.86 10.56 -8.15
CA THR A 103 9.59 11.95 -8.51
C THR A 103 9.99 12.88 -7.36
N GLU A 104 10.66 13.99 -7.64
CA GLU A 104 11.04 14.96 -6.61
C GLU A 104 9.80 15.45 -5.85
N PHE A 105 9.92 15.62 -4.53
CA PHE A 105 8.79 15.94 -3.66
C PHE A 105 8.08 17.26 -4.06
N ASP A 106 8.85 18.25 -4.53
CA ASP A 106 8.36 19.55 -5.01
C ASP A 106 7.38 19.46 -6.20
N ASN A 107 7.39 18.34 -6.92
CA ASN A 107 6.48 18.09 -8.05
C ASN A 107 5.22 17.32 -7.64
N THR A 108 4.92 17.25 -6.34
CA THR A 108 3.77 16.53 -5.80
C THR A 108 2.96 17.44 -4.87
N PRO A 109 1.65 17.19 -4.69
CA PRO A 109 0.84 17.89 -3.69
C PRO A 109 1.09 17.39 -2.25
N LEU A 110 2.04 16.46 -2.05
CA LEU A 110 2.36 15.87 -0.75
C LEU A 110 3.31 16.82 0.00
N ASP A 111 3.09 16.99 1.30
CA ASP A 111 4.15 17.54 2.14
C ASP A 111 5.29 16.52 2.35
N GLU A 112 6.43 16.97 2.89
CA GLU A 112 7.61 16.11 3.09
C GLU A 112 7.30 14.88 3.96
N LYS A 113 6.48 15.03 5.01
CA LYS A 113 6.14 13.92 5.90
C LYS A 113 5.25 12.90 5.18
N GLN A 114 4.27 13.37 4.42
CA GLN A 114 3.37 12.55 3.61
C GLN A 114 4.15 11.81 2.51
N TYR A 115 5.08 12.49 1.85
CA TYR A 115 5.94 11.89 0.83
C TYR A 115 6.77 10.73 1.41
N LEU A 116 7.45 10.95 2.53
CA LEU A 116 8.21 9.91 3.24
C LEU A 116 7.29 8.80 3.77
N ALA A 117 6.08 9.15 4.21
CA ALA A 117 5.09 8.18 4.65
C ALA A 117 4.65 7.23 3.53
N VAL A 118 4.40 7.74 2.32
CA VAL A 118 4.09 6.91 1.14
C VAL A 118 5.21 5.91 0.87
N ILE A 119 6.48 6.34 0.94
CA ILE A 119 7.63 5.43 0.76
C ILE A 119 7.63 4.34 1.83
N ALA A 120 7.49 4.71 3.10
CA ALA A 120 7.53 3.79 4.23
C ALA A 120 6.40 2.73 4.17
N ILE A 121 5.18 3.16 3.88
CA ILE A 121 4.01 2.27 3.65
C ILE A 121 4.28 1.36 2.44
N THR A 122 4.85 1.90 1.37
CA THR A 122 5.17 1.13 0.16
C THR A 122 6.20 0.04 0.43
N LEU A 123 7.25 0.32 1.22
CA LEU A 123 8.26 -0.67 1.62
C LEU A 123 7.64 -1.80 2.45
N GLN A 124 6.74 -1.45 3.37
CA GLN A 124 6.04 -2.43 4.18
C GLN A 124 5.19 -3.38 3.33
N ILE A 125 4.29 -2.86 2.49
CA ILE A 125 3.40 -3.70 1.71
C ILE A 125 4.16 -4.55 0.68
N ASN A 126 5.23 -3.99 0.09
CA ASN A 126 6.14 -4.75 -0.77
C ASN A 126 6.77 -5.94 -0.05
N SER A 127 7.13 -5.78 1.23
CA SER A 127 7.68 -6.85 2.05
C SER A 127 6.64 -7.94 2.33
N TRP A 128 5.42 -7.54 2.69
CA TRP A 128 4.33 -8.50 2.92
C TRP A 128 3.93 -9.25 1.64
N ASN A 129 3.84 -8.56 0.50
CA ASN A 129 3.54 -9.21 -0.78
C ASN A 129 4.58 -10.28 -1.12
N ARG A 130 5.87 -10.01 -0.91
CA ARG A 130 6.96 -11.00 -1.14
C ARG A 130 6.81 -12.23 -0.27
N ILE A 131 6.47 -12.05 1.02
CA ILE A 131 6.25 -13.16 1.95
C ILE A 131 5.02 -13.98 1.53
N ALA A 132 3.88 -13.32 1.32
CA ALA A 132 2.63 -13.99 1.01
C ALA A 132 2.69 -14.75 -0.32
N ILE A 133 3.27 -14.15 -1.36
CA ILE A 133 3.47 -14.83 -2.65
C ILE A 133 4.49 -15.96 -2.50
N GLY A 134 5.65 -15.69 -1.90
CA GLY A 134 6.74 -16.66 -1.80
C GLY A 134 6.39 -17.91 -0.99
N LEU A 135 5.48 -17.78 -0.02
CA LEU A 135 5.01 -18.87 0.83
C LEU A 135 3.61 -19.39 0.45
N ASN A 136 2.97 -18.80 -0.56
CA ASN A 136 1.64 -19.14 -1.05
C ASN A 136 0.58 -19.13 0.07
N PHE A 137 0.50 -18.00 0.77
CA PHE A 137 -0.56 -17.71 1.74
C PHE A 137 -1.92 -17.47 1.08
#